data_AF-A0A933ZY66-F1
#
_entry.id   AF-A0A933ZY66-F1
#
_cell.length_a   1.000
_cell.length_b   1.000
_cell.length_c   1.000
_cell.angle_alpha   90.00
_cell.angle_beta   90.00
_cell.angle_gamma   90.00
#
_symmetry.space_group_name_H-M   'P 1'
#
loop_
_entity.id
_entity.type
_entity.pdbx_description
1 polymer ?
#
loop_
_entity_poly.entity_id
_entity_poly.type
_entity_poly.pdbx_seq_one_letter_code
_entity_poly.pdbx_strand_id
1 'polypeptide(L)'
;MLDSLKKRPGSLRWAPRQKFGATEQGRAALAAYEEAISQYQARVQKDRQELERLQTAWAETHRVTPLDAAILAEFAVKDRLPREVQSSLDSCGTTLREVQAAVDRLYTAGLLAASGGGAPLPAMGGAGDVIDDEL
;
A
#
# COMPACT_ATOMS: atom_id res chain seq x y z
N MET A 1 -29.70 3.88 -6.41
CA MET A 1 -28.60 3.08 -7.00
C MET A 1 -27.55 2.84 -5.93
N LEU A 2 -27.55 1.67 -5.28
CA LEU A 2 -26.71 1.35 -4.09
C LEU A 2 -25.71 0.21 -4.35
N ASP A 3 -25.36 -0.06 -5.61
CA ASP A 3 -24.52 -1.21 -6.00
C ASP A 3 -23.00 -0.99 -5.93
N SER A 4 -22.51 0.16 -5.45
CA SER A 4 -21.07 0.49 -5.51
C SER A 4 -20.23 0.07 -4.28
N LEU A 5 -20.79 -0.68 -3.33
CA LEU A 5 -20.11 -1.06 -2.07
C LEU A 5 -19.56 -2.49 -2.04
N LYS A 6 -19.54 -3.20 -3.16
CA LYS A 6 -18.76 -4.45 -3.25
C LYS A 6 -17.27 -4.10 -3.27
N LYS A 7 -16.62 -4.25 -2.10
CA LYS A 7 -15.16 -4.36 -2.00
C LYS A 7 -14.68 -5.35 -3.06
N ARG A 8 -13.65 -4.98 -3.84
CA ARG A 8 -13.12 -5.86 -4.88
C ARG A 8 -12.70 -7.20 -4.23
N PRO A 9 -12.94 -8.35 -4.88
CA PRO A 9 -12.37 -9.60 -4.42
C PRO A 9 -10.85 -9.43 -4.31
N GLY A 10 -10.30 -9.65 -3.12
CA GLY A 10 -8.86 -9.49 -2.83
C GLY A 10 -8.45 -8.28 -1.98
N SER A 11 -9.37 -7.41 -1.54
CA SER A 11 -9.00 -6.37 -0.56
C SER A 11 -8.89 -6.93 0.85
N LEU A 12 -7.82 -6.56 1.56
CA LEU A 12 -7.57 -7.04 2.91
C LEU A 12 -8.52 -6.33 3.88
N ARG A 13 -8.97 -7.06 4.91
CA ARG A 13 -9.84 -6.50 5.94
C ARG A 13 -9.01 -6.16 7.17
N TRP A 14 -8.85 -4.88 7.43
CA TRP A 14 -8.08 -4.41 8.59
C TRP A 14 -8.96 -4.16 9.80
N ALA A 15 -8.36 -4.27 10.99
CA ALA A 15 -9.00 -3.81 12.22
C ALA A 15 -9.33 -2.32 12.12
N PRO A 16 -10.42 -1.85 12.78
CA PRO A 16 -10.71 -0.43 12.86
C PRO A 16 -9.51 0.33 13.42
N ARG A 17 -9.16 1.45 12.79
CA ARG A 17 -8.02 2.30 13.20
C ARG A 17 -6.66 1.55 13.18
N GLN A 18 -6.50 0.55 12.31
CA GLN A 18 -5.20 -0.08 12.07
C GLN A 18 -4.22 0.96 11.54
N LYS A 19 -3.06 1.05 12.22
CA LYS A 19 -1.91 1.84 11.76
C LYS A 19 -0.95 0.98 10.97
N PHE A 20 -0.23 1.60 10.05
CA PHE A 20 0.81 0.96 9.27
C PHE A 20 2.08 1.78 9.34
N GLY A 21 3.21 1.10 9.25
CA GLY A 21 4.53 1.70 9.14
C GLY A 21 5.36 0.98 8.08
N ALA A 22 6.31 1.70 7.48
CA ALA A 22 7.25 1.08 6.56
C ALA A 22 8.10 0.03 7.30
N THR A 23 8.24 -1.14 6.69
CA THR A 23 9.22 -2.15 7.12
C THR A 23 10.64 -1.66 6.79
N GLU A 24 11.65 -2.38 7.27
CA GLU A 24 13.02 -2.08 6.87
C GLU A 24 13.22 -2.26 5.35
N GLN A 25 12.62 -3.30 4.77
CA GLN A 25 12.57 -3.49 3.33
C GLN A 25 11.84 -2.35 2.62
N GLY A 26 10.72 -1.86 3.18
CA GLY A 26 10.00 -0.71 2.68
C GLY A 26 10.83 0.57 2.66
N ARG A 27 11.55 0.85 3.75
CA ARG A 27 12.48 1.99 3.83
C ARG A 27 13.61 1.89 2.82
N ALA A 28 14.23 0.71 2.70
CA ALA A 28 15.29 0.48 1.71
C ALA A 28 14.79 0.63 0.27
N ALA A 29 13.61 0.09 -0.04
CA ALA A 29 12.97 0.23 -1.35
C ALA A 29 12.65 1.70 -1.69
N LEU A 30 12.20 2.47 -0.71
CA LEU A 30 11.94 3.91 -0.87
C LEU A 30 13.26 4.68 -1.08
N ALA A 31 14.29 4.40 -0.29
CA ALA A 31 15.59 5.06 -0.44
C ALA A 31 16.19 4.84 -1.84
N ALA A 32 16.10 3.60 -2.37
CA ALA A 32 16.54 3.29 -3.73
C ALA A 32 15.74 4.06 -4.79
N TYR A 33 14.42 4.22 -4.60
CA TYR A 33 13.59 5.04 -5.47
C TYR A 33 13.99 6.52 -5.42
N GLU A 34 14.13 7.09 -4.22
CA GLU A 34 14.51 8.49 -4.02
C GLU A 34 15.89 8.79 -4.62
N GLU A 35 16.85 7.87 -4.48
CA GLU A 35 18.16 7.97 -5.10
C GLU A 35 18.05 7.98 -6.63
N ALA A 36 17.32 7.04 -7.23
CA ALA A 36 17.12 6.98 -8.67
C ALA A 36 16.46 8.26 -9.22
N ILE A 37 15.46 8.79 -8.52
CA ILE A 37 14.80 10.04 -8.87
C ILE A 37 15.74 11.24 -8.70
N SER A 38 16.54 11.28 -7.64
CA SER A 38 17.55 12.33 -7.41
C SER A 38 18.60 12.35 -8.54
N GLN A 39 19.12 11.17 -8.91
CA GLN A 39 20.06 11.02 -10.02
C GLN A 39 19.44 11.48 -11.34
N TYR A 40 18.16 11.15 -11.60
CA TYR A 40 17.44 11.65 -12.77
C TYR A 40 17.28 13.19 -12.74
N GLN A 41 16.93 13.76 -11.59
CA GLN A 41 16.74 15.21 -11.43
C GLN A 41 18.02 16.02 -11.62
N ALA A 42 19.18 15.43 -11.30
CA ALA A 42 20.50 16.04 -11.47
C ALA A 42 20.97 16.09 -12.94
N ARG A 43 20.31 15.38 -13.87
CA ARG A 43 20.67 15.40 -15.28
C ARG A 43 20.34 16.75 -15.93
N VAL A 44 21.23 17.23 -16.80
CA VAL A 44 21.04 18.48 -17.58
C VAL A 44 19.87 18.35 -18.56
N GLN A 45 19.71 17.18 -19.17
CA GLN A 45 18.58 16.87 -20.05
C GLN A 45 17.63 15.92 -19.31
N LYS A 46 16.38 16.35 -19.15
CA LYS A 46 15.32 15.60 -18.49
C LYS A 46 14.42 14.98 -19.55
N ASP A 47 14.46 13.66 -19.67
CA ASP A 47 13.58 12.90 -20.55
C ASP A 47 12.42 12.30 -19.74
N ARG A 48 11.21 12.71 -20.08
CA ARG A 48 9.99 12.20 -19.43
C ARG A 48 9.87 10.68 -19.56
N GLN A 49 10.26 10.09 -20.69
CA GLN A 49 10.17 8.64 -20.87
C GLN A 49 11.11 7.90 -19.93
N GLU A 50 12.28 8.48 -19.64
CA GLU A 50 13.23 7.91 -18.68
C GLU A 50 12.67 7.96 -17.25
N LEU A 51 12.02 9.06 -16.86
CA LEU A 51 11.35 9.15 -15.55
C LEU A 51 10.27 8.08 -15.40
N GLU A 52 9.41 7.92 -16.43
CA GLU A 52 8.35 6.92 -16.45
C GLU A 52 8.93 5.49 -16.39
N ARG A 53 10.07 5.24 -17.04
CA ARG A 53 10.79 3.95 -16.94
C ARG A 53 11.32 3.68 -15.55
N LEU A 54 11.97 4.65 -14.90
CA LEU A 54 12.48 4.50 -13.54
C LEU A 54 11.35 4.19 -12.54
N GLN A 55 10.25 4.93 -12.66
CA GLN A 55 9.04 4.71 -11.87
C GLN A 55 8.44 3.32 -12.09
N THR A 56 8.36 2.88 -13.35
CA THR A 56 7.83 1.57 -13.70
C THR A 56 8.73 0.44 -13.22
N ALA A 57 10.06 0.56 -13.40
CA ALA A 57 11.02 -0.46 -12.99
C ALA A 57 11.00 -0.69 -11.46
N TRP A 58 10.90 0.38 -10.67
CA TRP A 58 10.71 0.28 -9.23
C TRP A 58 9.41 -0.45 -8.89
N ALA A 59 8.31 -0.05 -9.52
CA ALA A 59 7.00 -0.63 -9.27
C ALA A 59 6.94 -2.13 -9.62
N GLU A 60 7.53 -2.53 -10.76
CA GLU A 60 7.63 -3.92 -11.20
C GLU A 60 8.45 -4.78 -10.24
N THR A 61 9.59 -4.27 -9.78
CA THR A 61 10.47 -4.96 -8.82
C THR A 61 9.72 -5.36 -7.54
N HIS A 62 8.82 -4.48 -7.08
CA HIS A 62 8.07 -4.69 -5.85
C HIS A 62 6.63 -5.20 -6.07
N ARG A 63 6.21 -5.41 -7.33
CA ARG A 63 4.84 -5.79 -7.72
C ARG A 63 3.78 -4.82 -7.19
N VAL A 64 4.09 -3.55 -7.22
CA VAL A 64 3.23 -2.43 -6.81
C VAL A 64 3.00 -1.50 -8.00
N THR A 65 2.38 -0.34 -7.77
CA THR A 65 2.23 0.72 -8.76
C THR A 65 3.20 1.86 -8.48
N PRO A 66 3.60 2.67 -9.48
CA PRO A 66 4.47 3.82 -9.25
C PRO A 66 3.97 4.80 -8.18
N LEU A 67 2.65 5.00 -8.09
CA LEU A 67 2.04 5.88 -7.10
C LEU A 67 2.21 5.38 -5.66
N ASP A 68 2.41 4.07 -5.48
CA ASP A 68 2.59 3.47 -4.17
C ASP A 68 3.89 3.94 -3.49
N ALA A 69 4.88 4.45 -4.24
CA ALA A 69 6.10 5.05 -3.68
C ALA A 69 5.77 6.30 -2.85
N ALA A 70 4.90 7.17 -3.35
CA ALA A 70 4.49 8.39 -2.63
C ALA A 70 3.70 8.06 -1.36
N ILE A 71 2.86 7.03 -1.41
CA ILE A 71 2.10 6.54 -0.26
C ILE A 71 3.03 5.88 0.77
N LEU A 72 4.01 5.09 0.30
CA LEU A 72 5.02 4.48 1.15
C LEU A 72 5.87 5.53 1.88
N ALA A 73 6.20 6.65 1.22
CA ALA A 73 6.93 7.77 1.84
C ALA A 73 6.21 8.33 3.08
N GLU A 74 4.89 8.49 3.03
CA GLU A 74 4.11 8.96 4.18
C GLU A 74 4.16 8.02 5.38
N PHE A 75 4.21 6.70 5.14
CA PHE A 75 4.33 5.67 6.17
C PHE A 75 5.78 5.42 6.61
N ALA A 76 6.78 5.84 5.83
CA ALA A 76 8.19 5.76 6.21
C ALA A 76 8.56 6.77 7.28
N VAL A 77 7.88 7.93 7.32
CA VAL A 77 8.11 8.97 8.34
C VAL A 77 7.67 8.52 9.72
N LYS A 78 6.49 7.90 9.83
CA LYS A 78 5.93 7.39 11.08
C LYS A 78 4.75 6.47 10.82
N ASP A 79 4.38 5.70 11.84
CA ASP A 79 3.18 4.89 11.82
C ASP A 79 1.91 5.75 11.75
N ARG A 80 1.08 5.54 10.73
CA ARG A 80 -0.14 6.32 10.47
C ARG A 80 -1.34 5.46 10.12
N LEU A 81 -2.52 6.04 10.26
CA LEU A 81 -3.76 5.51 9.71
C LEU A 81 -3.85 5.85 8.20
N PRO A 82 -4.47 4.99 7.38
CA PRO A 82 -4.70 5.31 5.96
C PRO A 82 -5.44 6.64 5.73
N ARG A 83 -6.37 7.00 6.62
CA ARG A 83 -7.08 8.29 6.55
C ARG A 83 -6.16 9.50 6.81
N GLU A 84 -5.16 9.34 7.67
CA GLU A 84 -4.22 10.43 7.97
C GLU A 84 -3.30 10.67 6.77
N VAL A 85 -2.86 9.58 6.12
CA VAL A 85 -2.11 9.66 4.86
C VAL A 85 -2.95 10.29 3.74
N GLN A 86 -4.21 9.90 3.61
CA GLN A 86 -5.12 10.53 2.64
C GLN A 86 -5.24 12.04 2.88
N SER A 87 -5.42 12.47 4.12
CA SER A 87 -5.50 13.91 4.43
C SER A 87 -4.21 14.66 4.12
N SER A 88 -3.05 14.00 4.22
CA SER A 88 -1.76 14.58 3.80
C SER A 88 -1.61 14.70 2.27
N LEU A 89 -2.32 13.86 1.51
CA LEU A 89 -2.26 13.79 0.04
C LEU A 89 -3.51 14.40 -0.64
N ASP A 90 -4.36 15.10 0.10
CA ASP A 90 -5.64 15.61 -0.38
C ASP A 90 -5.47 16.62 -1.54
N SER A 91 -4.40 17.43 -1.49
CA SER A 91 -4.03 18.37 -2.56
C SER A 91 -3.61 17.68 -3.87
N CYS A 92 -3.27 16.39 -3.82
CA CYS A 92 -2.90 15.59 -4.98
C CYS A 92 -4.10 14.82 -5.58
N GLY A 93 -5.32 15.03 -5.06
CA GLY A 93 -6.53 14.34 -5.53
C GLY A 93 -6.60 12.86 -5.17
N THR A 94 -5.72 12.39 -4.26
CA THR A 94 -5.68 10.98 -3.85
C THR A 94 -6.85 10.67 -2.92
N THR A 95 -7.66 9.69 -3.30
CA THR A 95 -8.83 9.26 -2.53
C THR A 95 -8.45 8.26 -1.44
N LEU A 96 -9.27 8.18 -0.37
CA LEU A 96 -9.07 7.18 0.68
C LEU A 96 -9.09 5.74 0.14
N ARG A 97 -9.87 5.51 -0.92
CA ARG A 97 -9.96 4.22 -1.59
C ARG A 97 -8.63 3.83 -2.24
N GLU A 98 -7.95 4.78 -2.88
CA GLU A 98 -6.64 4.55 -3.49
C GLU A 98 -5.58 4.30 -2.44
N VAL A 99 -5.59 5.05 -1.33
CA VAL A 99 -4.67 4.81 -0.21
C VAL A 99 -4.89 3.41 0.38
N GLN A 100 -6.14 2.97 0.57
CA GLN A 100 -6.41 1.60 1.06
C GLN A 100 -5.92 0.53 0.08
N ALA A 101 -6.14 0.71 -1.22
CA ALA A 101 -5.66 -0.23 -2.22
C ALA A 101 -4.11 -0.29 -2.28
N ALA A 102 -3.45 0.85 -2.09
CA ALA A 102 -2.00 0.93 -1.99
C ALA A 102 -1.48 0.24 -0.72
N VAL A 103 -2.12 0.46 0.43
CA VAL A 103 -1.78 -0.22 1.69
C VAL A 103 -1.85 -1.73 1.53
N ASP A 104 -2.91 -2.25 0.90
CA ASP A 104 -3.06 -3.69 0.65
C ASP A 104 -1.92 -4.25 -0.22
N ARG A 105 -1.57 -3.55 -1.32
CA ARG A 105 -0.46 -3.94 -2.21
C ARG A 105 0.89 -3.88 -1.50
N LEU A 106 1.18 -2.76 -0.82
CA LEU A 106 2.44 -2.54 -0.12
C LEU A 106 2.62 -3.52 1.05
N TYR A 107 1.55 -3.86 1.76
CA TYR A 107 1.57 -4.90 2.80
C TYR A 107 1.85 -6.27 2.19
N THR A 108 1.15 -6.63 1.11
CA THR A 108 1.36 -7.90 0.40
C THR A 108 2.78 -8.02 -0.16
N ALA A 109 3.37 -6.90 -0.57
CA ALA A 109 4.76 -6.81 -1.03
C ALA A 109 5.80 -6.81 0.10
N GLY A 110 5.38 -6.83 1.37
CA GLY A 110 6.27 -6.77 2.53
C GLY A 110 6.91 -5.40 2.80
N LEU A 111 6.45 -4.35 2.12
CA LEU A 111 6.97 -2.98 2.27
C LEU A 111 6.29 -2.21 3.41
N LEU A 112 5.07 -2.59 3.77
CA LEU A 112 4.38 -2.11 4.97
C LEU A 112 4.15 -3.25 5.96
N ALA A 113 4.17 -2.90 7.24
CA ALA A 113 3.68 -3.75 8.32
C ALA A 113 2.57 -3.05 9.10
N ALA A 114 1.66 -3.85 9.63
CA ALA A 114 0.64 -3.37 10.55
C ALA A 114 1.27 -3.13 11.93
N SER A 115 1.22 -1.89 12.39
CA SER A 115 1.75 -1.51 13.70
C SER A 115 0.92 -2.14 14.81
N GLY A 116 1.57 -2.80 15.77
CA GLY A 116 0.91 -3.51 16.86
C GLY A 116 0.52 -4.96 16.55
N GLY A 117 1.08 -5.58 15.51
CA GLY A 117 0.97 -7.04 15.28
C GLY A 117 -0.34 -7.50 14.64
N GLY A 118 -1.11 -6.60 14.02
CA GLY A 118 -2.38 -6.93 13.40
C GLY A 118 -2.23 -7.61 12.03
N ALA A 119 -2.42 -8.92 11.96
CA ALA A 119 -2.69 -9.59 10.68
C ALA A 119 -4.05 -9.10 10.12
N PRO A 120 -4.26 -9.13 8.78
CA PRO A 120 -5.58 -8.87 8.23
C PRO A 120 -6.61 -9.83 8.83
N LEU A 121 -7.77 -9.30 9.17
CA LEU A 121 -8.88 -10.06 9.72
C LEU A 121 -9.33 -11.12 8.71
N PRO A 122 -9.68 -12.34 9.17
CA PRO A 122 -10.18 -13.39 8.30
C PRO A 122 -11.43 -12.89 7.55
N ALA A 123 -11.55 -13.28 6.28
CA ALA A 123 -12.79 -13.13 5.55
C ALA A 123 -13.85 -13.96 6.28
N MET A 124 -14.93 -13.35 6.75
CA MET A 124 -16.02 -14.10 7.39
C MET A 124 -16.66 -15.02 6.34
N GLY A 125 -16.27 -16.28 6.36
CA GLY A 125 -16.93 -17.39 5.71
C GLY A 125 -17.56 -18.28 6.78
N GLY A 126 -18.90 -18.36 6.75
CA GLY A 126 -19.77 -19.44 7.24
C GLY A 126 -19.41 -20.20 8.52
N ALA A 127 -20.24 -20.04 9.54
CA ALA A 127 -20.52 -21.13 10.47
C ALA A 127 -21.02 -22.36 9.68
N GLY A 128 -20.51 -23.54 10.01
CA GLY A 128 -21.07 -24.81 9.56
C GLY A 128 -20.01 -25.85 9.20
N ASP A 129 -19.44 -26.50 10.21
CA ASP A 129 -19.20 -27.95 10.11
C ASP A 129 -19.65 -28.56 11.44
N VAL A 130 -20.92 -28.94 11.45
CA VAL A 130 -21.47 -29.92 12.39
C VAL A 130 -20.88 -31.24 11.94
N ILE A 131 -19.92 -31.77 12.69
CA ILE A 131 -19.62 -33.19 12.62
C ILE A 131 -20.55 -33.84 13.64
N ASP A 132 -21.65 -34.39 13.10
CA ASP A 132 -22.44 -35.45 13.70
C ASP A 132 -21.49 -36.56 14.17
N ASP A 133 -21.35 -36.72 15.48
CA ASP A 133 -20.74 -37.91 16.07
C ASP A 133 -21.89 -38.89 16.37
N GLU A 134 -22.24 -39.68 15.35
CA GLU A 134 -22.81 -41.01 15.59
C GLU A 134 -21.72 -41.88 16.19
N LEU A 135 -21.85 -42.23 17.47
CA LEU A 135 -21.91 -43.62 17.93
C LEU A 135 -22.49 -43.76 19.36
#